data_AF-A0A1H3F276-F1
#
_entry.id   AF-A0A1H3F276-F1
#
_cell.length_a   1.000
_cell.length_b   1.000
_cell.length_c   1.000
_cell.angle_alpha   90.00
_cell.angle_beta   90.00
_cell.angle_gamma   90.00
#
_symmetry.space_group_name_H-M   'P 1'
#
loop_
_entity.id
_entity.type
_entity.pdbx_description
1 polymer ?
#
loop_
_entity_poly.entity_id
_entity_poly.type
_entity_poly.pdbx_seq_one_letter_code
_entity_poly.pdbx_strand_id
1 'polypeptide(L)'
;MNRPSNKYWQNRFEILTESLLNKADRHYAELIQEYEKALLRIQREIEQFYAKFATDNKITLAEARRLLTAKELKEFHWTIEEFIEKAIESSLDQRWVKELNNASVRVRISRLESLEYQIRQQIELLSAKRLEGLTELSKNITEEGYYRTIYEIQKGFGVGDTFGILDTGLIESIITKPWAPDGSNFSSRIWKDKNLLMNELQKSLIQSFIRGEAPDKAIKHIVDTMNVSKKAAGRL
;
A
#
# COMPACT_ATOMS: atom_id res chain seq x y z
N MET A 1 -18.11 -38.72 30.99
CA MET A 1 -18.27 -37.57 30.06
C MET A 1 -18.35 -38.10 28.64
N ASN A 2 -19.40 -37.73 27.88
CA ASN A 2 -19.46 -38.06 26.46
C ASN A 2 -18.46 -37.16 25.71
N ARG A 3 -17.45 -37.78 25.11
CA ARG A 3 -16.47 -37.05 24.28
C ARG A 3 -17.13 -36.66 22.96
N PRO A 4 -16.97 -35.41 22.48
CA PRO A 4 -17.51 -35.02 21.18
C PRO A 4 -16.93 -35.87 20.05
N SER A 5 -17.74 -36.11 19.02
CA SER A 5 -17.31 -36.87 17.84
C SER A 5 -16.35 -36.08 16.95
N ASN A 6 -15.61 -36.78 16.09
CA ASN A 6 -14.77 -36.12 15.07
C ASN A 6 -15.57 -35.16 14.18
N LYS A 7 -16.80 -35.56 13.80
CA LYS A 7 -17.70 -34.74 12.99
C LYS A 7 -18.11 -33.44 13.71
N TYR A 8 -18.29 -33.49 15.03
CA TYR A 8 -18.55 -32.28 15.82
C TYR A 8 -17.36 -31.32 15.73
N TRP A 9 -16.13 -31.81 15.97
CA TRP A 9 -14.94 -30.96 15.93
C TRP A 9 -14.69 -30.37 14.55
N GLN A 10 -14.83 -31.20 13.51
CA GLN A 10 -14.68 -30.75 12.13
C GLN A 10 -15.61 -29.57 11.83
N ASN A 11 -16.92 -29.73 12.08
CA ASN A 11 -17.89 -28.67 11.81
C ASN A 11 -17.61 -27.38 12.61
N ARG A 12 -17.16 -27.48 13.86
CA ARG A 12 -16.87 -26.28 14.69
C ARG A 12 -15.63 -25.55 14.20
N PHE A 13 -14.57 -26.28 13.87
CA PHE A 13 -13.35 -25.66 13.36
C PHE A 13 -13.51 -25.15 11.91
N GLU A 14 -14.34 -25.78 11.08
CA GLU A 14 -14.75 -25.22 9.78
C GLU A 14 -15.42 -23.85 9.94
N ILE A 15 -16.42 -23.74 10.83
CA ILE A 15 -17.11 -22.47 11.12
C ILE A 15 -16.13 -21.41 11.67
N LEU A 16 -15.24 -21.81 12.58
CA LEU A 16 -14.24 -20.90 13.14
C LEU A 16 -13.29 -20.39 12.05
N THR A 17 -12.76 -21.29 11.23
CA THR A 17 -11.88 -20.94 10.10
C THR A 17 -12.59 -20.01 9.12
N GLU A 18 -13.82 -20.30 8.74
CA GLU A 18 -14.62 -19.44 7.86
C GLU A 18 -14.81 -18.03 8.46
N SER A 19 -15.12 -17.94 9.75
CA SER A 19 -15.22 -16.65 10.45
C SER A 19 -13.93 -15.84 10.42
N LEU A 20 -12.77 -16.50 10.53
CA LEU A 20 -11.46 -15.84 10.46
C LEU A 20 -11.11 -15.42 9.02
N LEU A 21 -11.41 -16.26 8.03
CA LEU A 21 -11.20 -15.95 6.61
C LEU A 21 -12.06 -14.77 6.14
N ASN A 22 -13.31 -14.69 6.59
CA ASN A 22 -14.19 -13.55 6.29
C ASN A 22 -13.62 -12.19 6.75
N LYS A 23 -12.73 -12.18 7.76
CA LYS A 23 -12.01 -10.95 8.16
C LYS A 23 -10.96 -10.55 7.13
N ALA A 24 -10.23 -11.53 6.61
CA ALA A 24 -9.25 -11.30 5.55
C ALA A 24 -9.93 -10.78 4.27
N ASP A 25 -11.10 -11.33 3.91
CA ASP A 25 -11.86 -10.87 2.74
C ASP A 25 -12.31 -9.42 2.86
N ARG A 26 -12.79 -9.00 4.04
CA ARG A 26 -13.16 -7.60 4.31
C ARG A 26 -11.95 -6.67 4.20
N HIS A 27 -10.84 -7.03 4.83
CA HIS A 27 -9.61 -6.25 4.74
C HIS A 27 -9.10 -6.16 3.29
N TYR A 28 -9.24 -7.23 2.50
CA TYR A 28 -8.88 -7.20 1.09
C TYR A 28 -9.74 -6.22 0.28
N ALA A 29 -11.05 -6.14 0.55
CA ALA A 29 -11.93 -5.16 -0.07
C ALA A 29 -11.53 -3.71 0.30
N GLU A 30 -11.16 -3.46 1.55
CA GLU A 30 -10.65 -2.15 2.00
C GLU A 30 -9.34 -1.79 1.30
N LEU A 31 -8.41 -2.75 1.17
CA LEU A 31 -7.16 -2.57 0.46
C LEU A 31 -7.38 -2.20 -1.02
N ILE A 32 -8.35 -2.82 -1.69
CA ILE A 32 -8.73 -2.47 -3.06
C ILE A 32 -9.12 -0.99 -3.15
N GLN A 33 -9.91 -0.49 -2.19
CA GLN A 33 -10.32 0.91 -2.16
C GLN A 33 -9.11 1.85 -1.96
N GLU A 34 -8.12 1.46 -1.15
CA GLU A 34 -6.90 2.26 -0.98
C GLU A 34 -6.06 2.32 -2.27
N TYR A 35 -5.98 1.23 -3.03
CA TYR A 35 -5.36 1.24 -4.36
C TYR A 35 -6.09 2.17 -5.34
N GLU A 36 -7.43 2.16 -5.33
CA GLU A 36 -8.24 3.02 -6.20
C GLU A 36 -8.09 4.50 -5.83
N LYS A 37 -8.07 4.82 -4.52
CA LYS A 37 -7.79 6.18 -4.02
C LYS A 37 -6.39 6.64 -4.45
N ALA A 38 -5.37 5.80 -4.30
CA ALA A 38 -4.01 6.12 -4.70
C ALA A 38 -3.91 6.36 -6.22
N LEU A 39 -4.54 5.52 -7.03
CA LEU A 39 -4.57 5.67 -8.49
C LEU A 39 -5.25 6.98 -8.91
N LEU A 40 -6.42 7.30 -8.32
CA LEU A 40 -7.13 8.55 -8.60
C LEU A 40 -6.30 9.78 -8.22
N ARG A 41 -5.56 9.72 -7.12
CA ARG A 41 -4.66 10.81 -6.73
C ARG A 41 -3.52 10.95 -7.72
N ILE A 42 -2.84 9.86 -8.09
CA ILE A 42 -1.77 9.87 -9.11
C ILE A 42 -2.26 10.47 -10.43
N GLN A 43 -3.44 10.09 -10.90
CA GLN A 43 -4.02 10.66 -12.12
C GLN A 43 -4.25 12.17 -12.00
N ARG A 44 -4.75 12.65 -10.85
CA ARG A 44 -4.91 14.08 -10.59
C ARG A 44 -3.59 14.84 -10.57
N GLU A 45 -2.54 14.28 -9.96
CA GLU A 45 -1.21 14.92 -9.95
C GLU A 45 -0.68 15.09 -11.38
N ILE A 46 -0.82 14.05 -12.22
CA ILE A 46 -0.43 14.10 -13.63
C ILE A 46 -1.24 15.16 -14.39
N GLU A 47 -2.56 15.19 -14.22
CA GLU A 47 -3.42 16.17 -14.89
C GLU A 47 -3.13 17.61 -14.45
N GLN A 48 -2.93 17.84 -13.15
CA GLN A 48 -2.55 19.15 -12.62
C GLN A 48 -1.20 19.62 -13.16
N PHE A 49 -0.25 18.70 -13.30
CA PHE A 49 1.04 18.97 -13.93
C PHE A 49 0.86 19.47 -15.38
N TYR A 50 0.03 18.80 -16.20
CA TYR A 50 -0.25 19.25 -17.58
C TYR A 50 -1.02 20.57 -17.63
N ALA A 51 -2.01 20.76 -16.75
CA ALA A 51 -2.79 22.00 -16.68
C ALA A 51 -1.92 23.21 -16.32
N LYS A 52 -1.00 23.03 -15.36
CA LYS A 52 -0.05 24.08 -14.98
C LYS A 52 0.96 24.36 -16.09
N PHE A 53 1.48 23.32 -16.75
CA PHE A 53 2.32 23.49 -17.93
C PHE A 53 1.62 24.28 -19.05
N ALA A 54 0.34 23.99 -19.30
CA ALA A 54 -0.46 24.73 -20.28
C ALA A 54 -0.56 26.22 -19.92
N THR A 55 -0.89 26.49 -18.65
CA THR A 55 -1.09 27.85 -18.12
C THR A 55 0.20 28.67 -18.18
N ASP A 56 1.31 28.10 -17.70
CA ASP A 56 2.61 28.78 -17.63
C ASP A 56 3.16 29.12 -19.02
N ASN A 57 2.88 28.29 -20.02
CA ASN A 57 3.31 28.49 -21.40
C ASN A 57 2.26 29.18 -22.29
N LYS A 58 1.10 29.55 -21.74
CA LYS A 58 -0.01 30.19 -22.48
C LYS A 58 -0.48 29.37 -23.70
N ILE A 59 -0.48 28.06 -23.55
CA ILE A 59 -0.95 27.09 -24.56
C ILE A 59 -2.20 26.38 -24.05
N THR A 60 -2.93 25.72 -24.94
CA THR A 60 -4.07 24.88 -24.57
C THR A 60 -3.61 23.61 -23.85
N LEU A 61 -4.50 22.98 -23.07
CA LEU A 61 -4.22 21.67 -22.47
C LEU A 61 -3.91 20.61 -23.55
N ALA A 62 -4.57 20.69 -24.71
CA ALA A 62 -4.31 19.79 -25.82
C ALA A 62 -2.89 19.97 -26.39
N GLU A 63 -2.41 21.21 -26.50
CA GLU A 63 -1.03 21.52 -26.89
C GLU A 63 -0.05 21.12 -25.81
N ALA A 64 -0.34 21.38 -24.53
CA ALA A 64 0.48 20.94 -23.40
C ALA A 64 0.70 19.43 -23.40
N ARG A 65 -0.36 18.66 -23.68
CA ARG A 65 -0.28 17.19 -23.81
C ARG A 65 0.54 16.74 -25.03
N ARG A 66 0.73 17.57 -26.05
CA ARG A 66 1.51 17.24 -27.25
C ARG A 66 2.95 17.75 -27.21
N LEU A 67 3.19 18.90 -26.59
CA LEU A 67 4.45 19.65 -26.65
C LEU A 67 5.44 19.26 -25.55
N LEU A 68 5.00 18.50 -24.54
CA LEU A 68 5.83 18.16 -23.40
C LEU A 68 6.94 17.18 -23.81
N THR A 69 8.01 17.75 -24.32
CA THR A 69 9.28 17.09 -24.58
C THR A 69 10.18 17.33 -23.39
N ALA A 70 11.11 16.40 -23.11
CA ALA A 70 12.04 16.46 -21.98
C ALA A 70 12.88 17.76 -21.90
N LYS A 71 12.81 18.66 -22.89
CA LYS A 71 13.65 19.85 -23.04
C LYS A 71 13.11 21.14 -22.40
N GLU A 72 11.86 21.17 -21.90
CA GLU A 72 11.24 22.39 -21.32
C GLU A 72 11.01 22.33 -19.80
N LEU A 73 11.92 21.70 -19.07
CA LEU A 73 11.92 21.67 -17.61
C LEU A 73 12.71 22.83 -17.01
N LYS A 74 12.40 24.08 -17.39
CA LYS A 74 12.97 25.25 -16.72
C LYS A 74 12.13 25.63 -15.50
N GLU A 75 12.83 25.65 -14.36
CA GLU A 75 12.51 26.17 -13.03
C GLU A 75 11.05 26.11 -12.58
N PHE A 76 10.86 25.32 -11.53
CA PHE A 76 9.58 25.21 -10.88
C PHE A 76 9.75 25.20 -9.37
N HIS A 77 8.99 26.07 -8.71
CA HIS A 77 8.85 26.11 -7.26
C HIS A 77 7.44 25.59 -6.96
N TRP A 78 7.34 24.38 -6.42
CA TRP A 78 6.12 23.95 -5.75
C TRP A 78 6.44 23.23 -4.44
N THR A 79 5.38 23.05 -3.65
CA THR A 79 5.31 23.03 -2.19
C THR A 79 5.71 21.69 -1.62
N ILE A 80 7.01 21.40 -1.59
CA ILE A 80 7.54 20.24 -0.86
C ILE A 80 7.20 20.36 0.64
N GLU A 81 6.92 21.57 1.12
CA GLU A 81 6.52 21.89 2.49
C GLU A 81 5.19 21.21 2.90
N GLU A 82 4.16 21.21 2.04
CA GLU A 82 2.89 20.53 2.34
C GLU A 82 3.05 18.99 2.38
N PHE A 83 4.05 18.46 1.66
CA PHE A 83 4.39 17.04 1.70
C PHE A 83 5.13 16.66 2.98
N ILE A 84 5.99 17.55 3.49
CA ILE A 84 6.69 17.33 4.76
C ILE A 84 5.70 17.25 5.91
N GLU A 85 4.75 18.18 5.98
CA GLU A 85 3.73 18.19 7.04
C GLU A 85 2.92 16.88 7.05
N LYS A 86 2.40 16.48 5.88
CA LYS A 86 1.65 15.21 5.75
C LYS A 86 2.51 13.96 5.95
N ALA A 87 3.80 14.00 5.59
CA ALA A 87 4.71 12.89 5.76
C ALA A 87 5.16 12.70 7.22
N ILE A 88 5.22 13.79 8.00
CA ILE A 88 5.49 13.75 9.44
C ILE A 88 4.27 13.23 10.22
N GLU A 89 3.06 13.56 9.78
CA GLU A 89 1.81 13.08 10.40
C GLU A 89 1.50 11.60 10.15
N SER A 90 2.14 10.97 9.16
CA SER A 90 1.91 9.58 8.79
C SER A 90 3.10 8.68 9.15
N SER A 91 2.86 7.41 9.46
CA SER A 91 3.91 6.42 9.79
C SER A 91 4.74 5.98 8.56
N LEU A 92 5.17 6.95 7.75
CA LEU A 92 5.96 6.74 6.54
C LEU A 92 7.40 6.33 6.84
N ASP A 93 8.05 5.77 5.82
CA ASP A 93 9.47 5.46 5.85
C ASP A 93 10.28 6.73 6.19
N GLN A 94 11.01 6.69 7.30
CA GLN A 94 11.87 7.78 7.75
C GLN A 94 12.94 8.15 6.71
N ARG A 95 13.35 7.21 5.86
CA ARG A 95 14.24 7.49 4.72
C ARG A 95 13.55 8.40 3.73
N TRP A 96 12.28 8.16 3.44
CA TRP A 96 11.49 8.99 2.54
C TRP A 96 11.20 10.37 3.13
N VAL A 97 10.86 10.46 4.41
CA VAL A 97 10.70 11.76 5.10
C VAL A 97 11.99 12.59 5.00
N LYS A 98 13.15 11.97 5.20
CA LYS A 98 14.45 12.63 5.03
C LYS A 98 14.71 13.08 3.60
N GLU A 99 14.36 12.25 2.61
CA GLU A 99 14.46 12.63 1.20
C GLU A 99 13.57 13.83 0.85
N LEU A 100 12.33 13.87 1.36
CA LEU A 100 11.43 15.02 1.21
C LEU A 100 12.01 16.29 1.87
N ASN A 101 12.53 16.17 3.10
CA ASN A 101 13.19 17.29 3.79
C ASN A 101 14.42 17.79 3.02
N ASN A 102 15.21 16.90 2.44
CA ASN A 102 16.35 17.30 1.62
C ASN A 102 15.89 17.98 0.32
N ALA A 103 14.78 17.51 -0.26
CA ALA A 103 14.21 18.07 -1.47
C ALA A 103 13.66 19.48 -1.23
N SER A 104 12.98 19.74 -0.10
CA SER A 104 12.42 21.08 0.22
C SER A 104 13.50 22.15 0.38
N VAL A 105 14.67 21.77 0.89
CA VAL A 105 15.79 22.68 1.05
C VAL A 105 16.46 23.01 -0.30
N ARG A 106 16.18 22.26 -1.36
CA ARG A 106 16.73 22.54 -2.69
C ARG A 106 15.99 23.71 -3.34
N VAL A 107 16.76 24.75 -3.68
CA VAL A 107 16.27 25.95 -4.39
C VAL A 107 15.69 25.63 -5.78
N ARG A 108 16.07 24.50 -6.40
CA ARG A 108 15.62 24.12 -7.75
C ARG A 108 15.36 22.62 -7.85
N ILE A 109 14.11 22.27 -8.15
CA ILE A 109 13.71 20.95 -8.63
C ILE A 109 13.02 21.10 -9.99
N SER A 110 13.11 20.08 -10.83
CA SER A 110 12.39 20.09 -12.12
C SER A 110 10.91 19.77 -11.91
N ARG A 111 10.04 20.16 -12.86
CA ARG A 111 8.61 19.77 -12.80
C ARG A 111 8.43 18.24 -12.83
N LEU A 112 9.25 17.54 -13.62
CA LEU A 112 9.23 16.08 -13.70
C LEU A 112 9.60 15.46 -12.35
N GLU A 113 10.67 15.95 -11.74
CA GLU A 113 11.11 15.54 -10.42
C GLU A 113 10.02 15.80 -9.37
N SER A 114 9.35 16.96 -9.40
CA SER A 114 8.19 17.24 -8.54
C SER A 114 7.07 16.22 -8.71
N LEU A 115 6.71 15.88 -9.95
CA LEU A 115 5.70 14.87 -10.25
C LEU A 115 6.12 13.47 -9.76
N GLU A 116 7.41 13.13 -9.89
CA GLU A 116 7.96 11.89 -9.33
C GLU A 116 7.84 11.83 -7.81
N TYR A 117 8.13 12.93 -7.11
CA TYR A 117 7.93 13.05 -5.66
C TYR A 117 6.46 12.84 -5.27
N GLN A 118 5.53 13.47 -6.01
CA GLN A 118 4.08 13.34 -5.77
C GLN A 118 3.58 11.91 -5.96
N ILE A 119 3.99 11.26 -7.05
CA ILE A 119 3.64 9.86 -7.32
C ILE A 119 4.23 8.96 -6.25
N ARG A 120 5.51 9.16 -5.90
CA ARG A 120 6.17 8.38 -4.85
C ARG A 120 5.46 8.51 -3.51
N GLN A 121 5.06 9.71 -3.12
CA GLN A 121 4.28 9.94 -1.91
C GLN A 121 3.00 9.08 -1.87
N GLN A 122 2.25 8.98 -2.97
CA GLN A 122 1.02 8.19 -2.99
C GLN A 122 1.30 6.69 -2.80
N ILE A 123 2.40 6.18 -3.34
CA ILE A 123 2.79 4.77 -3.18
C ILE A 123 3.34 4.49 -1.77
N GLU A 124 4.06 5.44 -1.17
CA GLU A 124 4.52 5.35 0.22
C GLU A 124 3.31 5.31 1.18
N LEU A 125 2.33 6.19 1.00
CA LEU A 125 1.08 6.19 1.78
C LEU A 125 0.30 4.88 1.61
N LEU A 126 0.16 4.39 0.38
CA LEU A 126 -0.50 3.12 0.10
C LEU A 126 0.19 1.95 0.80
N SER A 127 1.52 1.92 0.77
CA SER A 127 2.31 0.85 1.38
C SER A 127 2.25 0.88 2.90
N ALA A 128 2.28 2.08 3.50
CA ALA A 128 2.11 2.25 4.94
C ALA A 128 0.73 1.74 5.39
N LYS A 129 -0.35 2.13 4.70
CA LYS A 129 -1.70 1.63 4.99
C LYS A 129 -1.82 0.11 4.84
N ARG A 130 -1.21 -0.46 3.79
CA ARG A 130 -1.19 -1.91 3.57
C ARG A 130 -0.46 -2.63 4.71
N LEU A 131 0.67 -2.09 5.17
CA LEU A 131 1.44 -2.66 6.26
C LEU A 131 0.68 -2.57 7.59
N GLU A 132 0.11 -1.42 7.89
CA GLU A 132 -0.69 -1.17 9.09
C GLU A 132 -1.91 -2.12 9.13
N GLY A 133 -2.74 -2.12 8.08
CA GLY A 133 -3.94 -2.93 8.01
C GLY A 133 -3.65 -4.44 8.09
N LEU A 134 -2.61 -4.91 7.40
CA LEU A 134 -2.25 -6.33 7.46
C LEU A 134 -1.66 -6.72 8.82
N THR A 135 -0.94 -5.81 9.48
CA THR A 135 -0.45 -6.01 10.84
C THR A 135 -1.62 -6.14 11.81
N GLU A 136 -2.58 -5.21 11.74
CA GLU A 136 -3.78 -5.23 12.59
C GLU A 136 -4.63 -6.48 12.33
N LEU A 137 -4.88 -6.82 11.06
CA LEU A 137 -5.59 -8.04 10.68
C LEU A 137 -4.91 -9.28 11.26
N SER A 138 -3.58 -9.37 11.14
CA SER A 138 -2.80 -10.51 11.64
C SER A 138 -2.88 -10.63 13.16
N LYS A 139 -2.78 -9.50 13.87
CA LYS A 139 -2.96 -9.44 15.33
C LYS A 139 -4.36 -9.94 15.71
N ASN A 140 -5.40 -9.39 15.06
CA ASN A 140 -6.79 -9.73 15.32
C ASN A 140 -7.11 -11.21 15.04
N ILE A 141 -6.65 -11.77 13.92
CA ILE A 141 -6.86 -13.19 13.58
C ILE A 141 -6.13 -14.10 14.57
N THR A 142 -4.91 -13.74 14.97
CA THR A 142 -4.12 -14.54 15.92
C THR A 142 -4.79 -14.57 17.29
N GLU A 143 -5.18 -13.41 17.81
CA GLU A 143 -5.82 -13.26 19.11
C GLU A 143 -7.19 -13.96 19.14
N GLU A 144 -8.04 -13.68 18.17
CA GLU A 144 -9.37 -14.28 18.11
C GLU A 144 -9.31 -15.79 17.86
N GLY A 145 -8.41 -16.25 16.98
CA GLY A 145 -8.19 -17.66 16.72
C GLY A 145 -7.79 -18.42 17.98
N TYR A 146 -6.89 -17.85 18.79
CA TYR A 146 -6.47 -18.44 20.05
C TYR A 146 -7.62 -18.55 21.06
N TYR A 147 -8.26 -17.43 21.38
CA TYR A 147 -9.31 -17.42 22.41
C TYR A 147 -10.56 -18.18 21.97
N ARG A 148 -10.96 -18.10 20.70
CA ARG A 148 -12.08 -18.92 20.19
C ARG A 148 -11.76 -20.39 20.18
N THR A 149 -10.53 -20.80 19.84
CA THR A 149 -10.15 -22.21 19.92
C THR A 149 -10.29 -22.75 21.34
N ILE A 150 -9.83 -21.99 22.34
CA ILE A 150 -9.99 -22.36 23.76
C ILE A 150 -11.47 -22.47 24.13
N TYR A 151 -12.27 -21.46 23.76
CA TYR A 151 -13.72 -21.48 24.01
C TYR A 151 -14.39 -22.71 23.39
N GLU A 152 -14.03 -23.06 22.15
CA GLU A 152 -14.58 -24.21 21.43
C GLU A 152 -14.21 -25.54 22.10
N ILE A 153 -12.97 -25.66 22.57
CA ILE A 153 -12.50 -26.82 23.33
C ILE A 153 -13.27 -26.96 24.63
N GLN A 154 -13.33 -25.89 25.43
CA GLN A 154 -14.02 -25.90 26.73
C GLN A 154 -15.51 -26.23 26.58
N LYS A 155 -16.16 -25.65 25.56
CA LYS A 155 -17.57 -25.94 25.23
C LYS A 155 -17.78 -27.38 24.80
N GLY A 156 -16.87 -27.96 24.02
CA GLY A 156 -16.95 -29.36 23.60
C GLY A 156 -16.80 -30.35 24.75
N PHE A 157 -15.87 -30.08 25.68
CA PHE A 157 -15.66 -30.96 26.84
C PHE A 157 -16.58 -30.65 28.03
N GLY A 158 -17.23 -29.50 28.04
CA GLY A 158 -18.04 -29.04 29.17
C GLY A 158 -17.22 -28.74 30.42
N VAL A 159 -15.93 -28.47 30.25
CA VAL A 159 -14.97 -28.20 31.33
C VAL A 159 -14.31 -26.86 31.04
N GLY A 160 -14.39 -25.94 31.98
CA GLY A 160 -13.57 -24.73 32.01
C GLY A 160 -12.27 -25.03 32.73
N ASP A 161 -11.15 -24.63 32.14
CA ASP A 161 -9.82 -24.71 32.76
C ASP A 161 -9.08 -23.39 32.56
N THR A 162 -8.07 -23.16 33.37
CA THR A 162 -7.17 -22.01 33.24
C THR A 162 -6.35 -22.11 31.96
N PHE A 163 -6.16 -20.99 31.28
CA PHE A 163 -5.34 -20.89 30.08
C PHE A 163 -4.43 -19.66 30.16
N GLY A 164 -3.33 -19.70 29.41
CA GLY A 164 -2.40 -18.57 29.33
C GLY A 164 -3.05 -17.38 28.62
N ILE A 165 -2.89 -16.19 29.18
CA ILE A 165 -3.24 -14.95 28.46
C ILE A 165 -2.22 -14.77 27.35
N LEU A 166 -2.68 -14.42 26.15
CA LEU A 166 -1.80 -14.10 25.04
C LEU A 166 -1.01 -12.83 25.36
N ASP A 167 0.30 -12.98 25.46
CA ASP A 167 1.21 -11.85 25.58
C ASP A 167 1.35 -11.12 24.23
N THR A 168 1.39 -9.79 24.26
CA THR A 168 1.49 -8.97 23.05
C THR A 168 2.80 -9.20 22.30
N GLY A 169 3.90 -9.46 23.02
CA GLY A 169 5.19 -9.81 22.41
C GLY A 169 5.16 -11.16 21.71
N LEU A 170 4.43 -12.14 22.27
CA LEU A 170 4.18 -13.41 21.60
C LEU A 170 3.38 -13.23 20.31
N ILE A 171 2.30 -12.42 20.32
CA ILE A 171 1.54 -12.11 19.09
C ILE A 171 2.48 -11.49 18.05
N GLU A 172 3.30 -10.51 18.43
CA GLU A 172 4.23 -9.85 17.51
C GLU A 172 5.25 -10.83 16.93
N SER A 173 5.79 -11.74 17.76
CA SER A 173 6.69 -12.80 17.28
C SER A 173 6.02 -13.76 16.29
N ILE A 174 4.74 -14.06 16.48
CA ILE A 174 3.97 -14.96 15.61
C ILE A 174 3.74 -14.30 14.25
N ILE A 175 3.24 -13.06 14.24
CA ILE A 175 2.89 -12.38 12.99
C ILE A 175 4.12 -11.97 12.18
N THR A 176 5.25 -11.68 12.85
CA THR A 176 6.51 -11.32 12.18
C THR A 176 7.34 -12.52 11.74
N LYS A 177 6.96 -13.73 12.17
CA LYS A 177 7.66 -14.97 11.81
C LYS A 177 7.67 -15.15 10.29
N PRO A 178 8.85 -15.40 9.68
CA PRO A 178 8.94 -15.83 8.29
C PRO A 178 8.09 -17.07 8.04
N TRP A 179 7.20 -16.99 7.05
CA TRP A 179 6.31 -18.09 6.66
C TRP A 179 6.55 -18.54 5.22
N ALA A 180 7.15 -17.69 4.40
CA ALA A 180 7.38 -18.01 3.00
C ALA A 180 8.65 -18.86 2.79
N PRO A 181 8.72 -19.68 1.72
CA PRO A 181 9.88 -20.52 1.43
C PRO A 181 11.21 -19.76 1.28
N ASP A 182 11.14 -18.49 0.90
CA ASP A 182 12.29 -17.58 0.76
C ASP A 182 12.69 -16.88 2.07
N GLY A 183 12.10 -17.29 3.21
CA GLY A 183 12.40 -16.72 4.53
C GLY A 183 11.83 -15.31 4.74
N SER A 184 10.90 -14.87 3.90
CA SER A 184 10.23 -13.58 4.06
C SER A 184 8.93 -13.68 4.88
N ASN A 185 8.54 -12.55 5.47
CA ASN A 185 7.25 -12.35 6.11
C ASN A 185 6.42 -11.35 5.28
N PHE A 186 5.20 -11.04 5.71
CA PHE A 186 4.34 -10.13 4.95
C PHE A 186 4.94 -8.72 4.85
N SER A 187 5.58 -8.23 5.91
CA SER A 187 6.19 -6.90 5.94
C SER A 187 7.29 -6.78 4.88
N SER A 188 8.27 -7.68 4.88
CA SER A 188 9.36 -7.64 3.90
C SER A 188 8.87 -7.81 2.46
N ARG A 189 7.81 -8.59 2.24
CA ARG A 189 7.14 -8.69 0.94
C ARG A 189 6.45 -7.39 0.52
N ILE A 190 5.74 -6.71 1.41
CA ILE A 190 5.14 -5.38 1.14
C ILE A 190 6.23 -4.38 0.75
N TRP A 191 7.34 -4.35 1.48
CA TRP A 191 8.49 -3.49 1.16
C TRP A 191 9.06 -3.76 -0.22
N LYS A 192 9.20 -5.04 -0.59
CA LYS A 192 9.67 -5.45 -1.92
C LYS A 192 8.67 -5.03 -3.01
N ASP A 193 7.39 -5.29 -2.81
CA ASP A 193 6.32 -4.92 -3.75
C ASP A 193 6.27 -3.41 -3.98
N LYS A 194 6.40 -2.62 -2.91
CA LYS A 194 6.48 -1.16 -2.97
C LYS A 194 7.60 -0.70 -3.90
N ASN A 195 8.81 -1.22 -3.69
CA ASN A 195 9.99 -0.82 -4.47
C ASN A 195 9.83 -1.21 -5.95
N LEU A 196 9.28 -2.39 -6.23
CA LEU A 196 8.98 -2.82 -7.59
C LEU A 196 7.95 -1.91 -8.25
N LEU A 197 6.84 -1.61 -7.57
CA LEU A 197 5.81 -0.71 -8.06
C LEU A 197 6.39 0.68 -8.33
N MET A 198 7.15 1.24 -7.39
CA MET A 198 7.80 2.54 -7.53
C MET A 198 8.67 2.61 -8.79
N ASN A 199 9.56 1.63 -8.95
CA ASN A 199 10.50 1.60 -10.05
C ASN A 199 9.80 1.50 -11.40
N GLU A 200 8.75 0.67 -11.50
CA GLU A 200 7.98 0.54 -12.74
C GLU A 200 7.20 1.82 -13.08
N LEU A 201 6.60 2.49 -12.08
CA LEU A 201 5.90 3.75 -12.29
C LEU A 201 6.85 4.88 -12.71
N GLN A 202 7.99 5.03 -12.04
CA GLN A 202 9.01 6.03 -12.41
C GLN A 202 9.55 5.77 -13.81
N LYS A 203 9.90 4.52 -14.12
CA LYS A 203 10.37 4.13 -15.45
C LYS A 203 9.34 4.43 -16.53
N SER A 204 8.07 4.09 -16.30
CA SER A 204 6.98 4.36 -17.25
C SER A 204 6.79 5.86 -17.48
N LEU A 205 6.83 6.64 -16.40
CA LEU A 205 6.73 8.10 -16.45
C LEU A 205 7.86 8.69 -17.28
N ILE A 206 9.12 8.44 -16.89
CA ILE A 206 10.33 8.95 -17.55
C ILE A 206 10.34 8.55 -19.03
N GLN A 207 10.04 7.29 -19.36
CA GLN A 207 10.03 6.82 -20.74
C GLN A 207 8.98 7.53 -21.59
N SER A 208 7.78 7.76 -21.04
CA SER A 208 6.75 8.52 -21.75
C SER A 208 7.21 9.94 -22.05
N PHE A 209 7.85 10.60 -21.07
CA PHE A 209 8.38 11.96 -21.23
C PHE A 209 9.52 12.04 -22.25
N ILE A 210 10.48 11.11 -22.19
CA ILE A 210 11.61 11.07 -23.12
C ILE A 210 11.13 10.83 -24.56
N ARG A 211 10.13 9.97 -24.74
CA ARG A 211 9.59 9.62 -26.06
C ARG A 211 8.60 10.64 -26.61
N GLY A 212 8.18 11.62 -25.81
CA GLY A 212 7.10 12.55 -26.18
C GLY A 212 5.77 11.82 -26.43
N GLU A 213 5.53 10.71 -25.71
CA GLU A 213 4.29 9.97 -25.84
C GLU A 213 3.13 10.77 -25.25
N ALA A 214 1.93 10.59 -25.85
CA ALA A 214 0.74 11.23 -25.36
C ALA A 214 0.47 10.85 -23.88
N PRO A 215 0.07 11.79 -23.01
CA PRO A 215 -0.10 11.58 -21.57
C PRO A 215 -1.06 10.45 -21.23
N ASP A 216 -2.08 10.26 -22.06
CA ASP A 216 -3.06 9.19 -21.92
C ASP A 216 -2.40 7.80 -21.94
N LYS A 217 -1.28 7.63 -22.67
CA LYS A 217 -0.50 6.39 -22.67
C LYS A 217 0.23 6.18 -21.35
N ALA A 218 0.89 7.21 -20.83
CA ALA A 218 1.56 7.14 -19.52
C ALA A 218 0.55 6.78 -18.42
N ILE A 219 -0.59 7.48 -18.40
CA ILE A 219 -1.68 7.24 -17.44
C ILE A 219 -2.18 5.80 -17.58
N LYS A 220 -2.39 5.31 -18.80
CA LYS A 220 -2.80 3.92 -19.03
C LYS A 220 -1.78 2.92 -18.47
N HIS A 221 -0.49 3.11 -18.73
CA HIS A 221 0.55 2.24 -18.19
C HIS A 221 0.63 2.27 -16.65
N ILE A 222 0.42 3.45 -16.05
CA ILE A 222 0.33 3.61 -14.60
C ILE A 222 -0.88 2.85 -14.05
N VAL A 223 -2.05 2.98 -14.68
CA VAL A 223 -3.28 2.24 -14.31
C VAL A 223 -3.05 0.72 -14.38
N ASP A 224 -2.44 0.24 -15.46
CA ASP A 224 -2.17 -1.19 -15.66
C ASP A 224 -1.20 -1.72 -14.59
N THR A 225 -0.11 -0.99 -14.33
CA THR A 225 0.88 -1.33 -13.30
C THR A 225 0.26 -1.34 -11.89
N MET A 226 -0.55 -0.33 -11.55
CA MET A 226 -1.28 -0.26 -10.29
C MET A 226 -2.27 -1.42 -10.15
N ASN A 227 -2.97 -1.81 -11.21
CA ASN A 227 -3.88 -2.95 -11.21
C ASN A 227 -3.15 -4.29 -11.02
N VAL A 228 -1.96 -4.45 -11.63
CA VAL A 228 -1.12 -5.64 -11.40
C VAL A 228 -0.67 -5.71 -9.94
N SER A 229 -0.21 -4.58 -9.37
CA SER A 229 0.16 -4.51 -7.95
C SER A 229 -1.02 -4.81 -7.04
N LYS A 230 -2.20 -4.25 -7.31
CA LYS A 230 -3.46 -4.52 -6.57
C LYS A 230 -3.80 -6.01 -6.54
N LYS A 231 -3.71 -6.68 -7.69
CA LYS A 231 -3.94 -8.14 -7.79
C LYS A 231 -2.86 -8.93 -7.05
N ALA A 232 -1.60 -8.51 -7.12
CA ALA A 232 -0.52 -9.15 -6.38
C ALA A 232 -0.71 -9.01 -4.87
N ALA A 233 -1.20 -7.86 -4.40
CA ALA A 233 -1.40 -7.57 -3.00
C ALA A 233 -2.45 -8.47 -2.33
N GLY A 234 -3.44 -8.97 -3.09
CA GLY A 234 -4.46 -9.91 -2.59
C GLY A 234 -4.01 -11.37 -2.49
N ARG A 235 -2.79 -11.70 -2.92
CA ARG A 235 -2.24 -13.07 -2.85
C ARG A 235 -1.25 -13.24 -1.70
N LEU A 236 -1.14 -12.22 -0.85
CA LEU A 236 -0.17 -12.11 0.24
C LEU A 236 -0.88 -12.33 1.57
#